data_AF-X0SZ70-F1
#
_entry.id   AF-X0SZ70-F1
#
_cell.length_a   1.000
_cell.length_b   1.000
_cell.length_c   1.000
_cell.angle_alpha   90.00
_cell.angle_beta   90.00
_cell.angle_gamma   90.00
#
_symmetry.space_group_name_H-M   'P 1'
#
loop_
_entity.id
_entity.type
_entity.pdbx_description
1 polymer ?
#
loop_
_entity_poly.entity_id
_entity_poly.type
_entity_poly.pdbx_seq_one_letter_code
_entity_poly.pdbx_strand_id
1 'polypeptide(L)'
;FRFATYASWAIAKDYAHKIPASARPDKAATASLADIQRDLRTTEAAGVVAIERARRNLVQVIKDELNEREQYIILNHFGLVGSAIKRKKKTLQQIGRDLNLSRERVRQLELVALQKLRRSLSIEEFELLTG
;
A
#
# COMPACT_ATOMS: atom_id res chain seq x y z
N PHE A 1 -2.88 -26.66 -29.85
CA PHE A 1 -3.12 -27.52 -28.67
C PHE A 1 -3.79 -26.70 -27.55
N ARG A 2 -5.12 -26.73 -27.40
CA ARG A 2 -5.88 -26.06 -26.32
C ARG A 2 -6.69 -27.11 -25.55
N PHE A 3 -6.00 -27.94 -24.75
CA PHE A 3 -6.63 -29.04 -24.01
C PHE A 3 -6.89 -28.73 -22.52
N ALA A 4 -6.45 -27.58 -22.00
CA ALA A 4 -6.56 -27.27 -20.57
C ALA A 4 -7.91 -26.65 -20.14
N THR A 5 -8.76 -26.20 -21.07
CA THR A 5 -9.99 -25.47 -20.72
C THR A 5 -11.19 -26.37 -20.44
N TYR A 6 -11.24 -27.57 -21.02
CA TYR A 6 -12.41 -28.45 -20.92
C TYR A 6 -12.35 -29.42 -19.72
N ALA A 7 -11.15 -29.80 -19.27
CA ALA A 7 -10.98 -30.69 -18.13
C ALA A 7 -11.45 -30.05 -16.80
N SER A 8 -11.21 -28.76 -16.60
CA SER A 8 -11.62 -28.04 -15.38
C SER A 8 -13.15 -27.98 -15.23
N TRP A 9 -13.88 -27.70 -16.32
CA TRP A 9 -15.34 -27.63 -16.27
C TRP A 9 -15.99 -29.01 -16.10
N ALA A 10 -15.40 -30.07 -16.67
CA ALA A 10 -15.88 -31.44 -16.48
C ALA A 10 -15.68 -31.93 -15.02
N ILE A 11 -14.54 -31.62 -14.41
CA ILE A 11 -14.27 -31.97 -13.01
C ILE A 11 -15.19 -31.20 -12.06
N ALA A 12 -15.40 -29.91 -12.28
CA ALA A 12 -16.31 -29.09 -11.46
C ALA A 12 -17.77 -29.57 -11.54
N LYS A 13 -18.22 -30.06 -12.70
CA LYS A 13 -19.58 -30.54 -12.91
C LYS A 13 -19.85 -31.91 -12.27
N ASP A 14 -18.85 -32.81 -12.28
CA ASP A 14 -18.93 -34.09 -11.56
C ASP A 14 -18.87 -33.89 -10.03
N TYR A 15 -18.06 -32.94 -9.56
CA TYR A 15 -17.95 -32.61 -8.13
C TYR A 15 -19.22 -31.99 -7.55
N ALA A 16 -19.91 -31.12 -8.30
CA ALA A 16 -21.14 -30.48 -7.82
C ALA A 16 -22.29 -31.47 -7.56
N HIS A 17 -22.29 -32.65 -8.20
CA HIS A 17 -23.31 -33.69 -8.02
C HIS A 17 -22.97 -34.70 -6.90
N LYS A 18 -21.72 -34.72 -6.42
CA LYS A 18 -21.25 -35.64 -5.37
C LYS A 18 -21.23 -35.03 -3.97
N ILE A 19 -21.67 -33.78 -3.82
CA ILE A 19 -21.92 -33.20 -2.49
C ILE A 19 -23.18 -33.88 -1.94
N PRO A 20 -23.09 -34.72 -0.89
CA PRO A 20 -24.27 -35.35 -0.32
C PRO A 20 -25.21 -34.25 0.20
N ALA A 21 -26.52 -34.44 0.05
CA ALA A 21 -27.53 -33.48 0.51
C ALA A 21 -27.46 -33.18 2.03
N SER A 22 -26.69 -33.95 2.79
CA SER A 22 -26.36 -33.76 4.22
C SER A 22 -25.22 -32.76 4.48
N ALA A 23 -24.48 -32.32 3.47
CA ALA A 23 -23.45 -31.27 3.57
C ALA A 23 -23.98 -29.91 3.10
N ARG A 24 -25.27 -29.64 3.34
CA ARG A 24 -25.71 -28.24 3.38
C ARG A 24 -25.00 -27.62 4.58
N PRO A 25 -24.19 -26.56 4.40
CA PRO A 25 -23.73 -25.82 5.56
C PRO A 25 -24.98 -25.39 6.31
N ASP A 26 -25.12 -25.81 7.56
CA ASP A 26 -26.20 -25.34 8.41
C ASP A 26 -26.23 -23.82 8.33
N LYS A 27 -27.42 -23.20 8.36
CA LYS A 27 -27.53 -21.74 8.31
C LYS A 27 -26.62 -21.04 9.34
N ALA A 28 -26.33 -21.71 10.45
CA ALA A 28 -25.34 -21.30 11.46
C ALA A 28 -23.90 -21.26 10.93
N ALA A 29 -23.47 -22.23 10.11
CA ALA A 29 -22.16 -22.24 9.46
C ALA A 29 -22.04 -21.14 8.40
N THR A 30 -23.09 -20.86 7.63
CA THR A 30 -23.11 -19.72 6.69
C THR A 30 -23.12 -18.36 7.40
N ALA A 31 -23.77 -18.26 8.56
CA ALA A 31 -23.73 -17.07 9.40
C ALA A 31 -22.32 -16.85 9.97
N SER A 32 -21.69 -17.91 10.47
CA SER A 32 -20.30 -17.87 10.96
C SER A 32 -19.31 -17.44 9.87
N LEU A 33 -19.44 -17.95 8.64
CA LEU A 33 -18.61 -17.50 7.51
C LEU A 33 -18.87 -16.01 7.15
N ALA A 34 -20.12 -15.56 7.21
CA ALA A 34 -20.45 -14.16 6.95
C ALA A 34 -19.88 -13.23 8.04
N ASP A 35 -19.86 -13.67 9.29
CA ASP A 35 -19.31 -12.91 10.41
C ASP A 35 -17.78 -12.87 10.36
N ILE A 36 -17.11 -13.97 10.01
CA ILE A 36 -15.66 -13.99 9.74
C ILE A 36 -15.33 -13.03 8.59
N GLN A 37 -16.12 -13.00 7.53
CA GLN A 37 -15.87 -12.11 6.39
C GLN A 37 -16.14 -10.63 6.73
N ARG A 38 -17.09 -10.34 7.61
CA ARG A 38 -17.31 -8.98 8.13
C ARG A 38 -16.14 -8.54 8.99
N ASP A 39 -15.69 -9.39 9.91
CA ASP A 39 -14.59 -9.06 10.82
C ASP A 39 -13.28 -8.85 10.06
N LEU A 40 -13.02 -9.67 9.03
CA LEU A 40 -11.90 -9.46 8.11
C LEU A 40 -11.99 -8.10 7.39
N ARG A 41 -13.18 -7.71 6.90
CA ARG A 41 -13.37 -6.40 6.27
C ARG A 41 -13.23 -5.24 7.25
N THR A 42 -13.68 -5.41 8.49
CA THR A 42 -13.58 -4.40 9.54
C THR A 42 -12.13 -4.22 9.99
N THR A 43 -11.37 -5.30 10.13
CA THR A 43 -9.93 -5.26 10.44
C THR A 43 -9.13 -4.66 9.27
N GLU A 44 -9.46 -5.00 8.02
CA GLU A 44 -8.89 -4.38 6.83
C GLU A 44 -9.17 -2.86 6.80
N ALA A 45 -10.41 -2.44 7.06
CA ALA A 45 -10.77 -1.03 7.11
C ALA A 45 -10.05 -0.28 8.24
N ALA A 46 -9.93 -0.89 9.44
CA ALA A 46 -9.19 -0.33 10.56
C ALA A 46 -7.70 -0.18 10.22
N GLY A 47 -7.10 -1.17 9.55
CA GLY A 47 -5.72 -1.12 9.07
C GLY A 47 -5.49 0.01 8.07
N VAL A 48 -6.39 0.19 7.10
CA VAL A 48 -6.32 1.30 6.13
C VAL A 48 -6.38 2.66 6.83
N VAL A 49 -7.26 2.83 7.83
CA VAL A 49 -7.36 4.08 8.59
C VAL A 49 -6.10 4.36 9.41
N ALA A 50 -5.51 3.33 10.03
CA ALA A 50 -4.27 3.46 10.78
C ALA A 50 -3.10 3.88 9.88
N ILE A 51 -2.98 3.27 8.70
CA ILE A 51 -1.97 3.62 7.69
C ILE A 51 -2.12 5.07 7.23
N GLU A 52 -3.35 5.53 6.95
CA GLU A 52 -3.60 6.92 6.53
C GLU A 52 -3.36 7.93 7.68
N ARG A 53 -3.50 7.53 8.95
CA ARG A 53 -3.10 8.37 10.10
C ARG A 53 -1.59 8.46 10.21
N ALA A 54 -0.88 7.32 10.16
CA ALA A 54 0.59 7.29 10.19
C ALA A 54 1.19 8.13 9.06
N ARG A 55 0.63 8.02 7.84
CA ARG A 55 1.04 8.84 6.70
C ARG A 55 0.84 10.33 6.92
N ARG A 56 -0.28 10.75 7.53
CA ARG A 56 -0.52 12.16 7.86
C ARG A 56 0.51 12.68 8.86
N ASN A 57 0.84 11.89 9.87
CA ASN A 57 1.87 12.23 10.85
C ASN A 57 3.24 12.37 10.17
N LEU A 58 3.63 11.40 9.33
CA LEU A 58 4.86 11.46 8.53
C LEU A 58 4.98 12.75 7.72
N VAL A 59 3.89 13.16 7.05
CA VAL A 59 3.87 14.40 6.26
C VAL A 59 4.05 15.64 7.14
N GLN A 60 3.55 15.65 8.38
CA GLN A 60 3.79 16.75 9.31
C GLN A 60 5.25 16.80 9.73
N VAL A 61 5.84 15.67 10.14
CA VAL A 61 7.25 15.64 10.54
C VAL A 61 8.18 16.04 9.39
N ILE A 62 7.89 15.60 8.17
CA ILE A 62 8.60 16.05 6.97
C ILE A 62 8.50 17.58 6.81
N LYS A 63 7.35 18.18 7.14
CA LYS A 63 7.17 19.62 7.02
C LYS A 63 7.96 20.42 8.06
N ASP A 64 8.10 19.86 9.25
CA ASP A 64 8.77 20.53 10.36
C ASP A 64 10.31 20.42 10.26
N GLU A 65 10.82 19.30 9.75
CA GLU A 65 12.26 18.98 9.78
C GLU A 65 13.02 19.36 8.49
N LEU A 66 12.32 19.42 7.35
CA LEU A 66 12.95 19.60 6.04
C LEU A 66 12.65 20.98 5.45
N ASN A 67 13.61 21.51 4.71
CA ASN A 67 13.42 22.74 3.93
C ASN A 67 12.51 22.48 2.72
N GLU A 68 11.91 23.52 2.14
CA GLU A 68 10.96 23.41 1.01
C GLU A 68 11.46 22.53 -0.15
N ARG A 69 12.75 22.66 -0.51
CA ARG A 69 13.36 21.86 -1.58
C ARG A 69 13.48 20.39 -1.20
N GLU A 70 13.88 20.10 0.03
CA GLU A 70 14.00 18.74 0.56
C GLU A 70 12.61 18.09 0.68
N GLN A 71 11.63 18.83 1.21
CA GLN A 71 10.22 18.41 1.25
C GLN A 71 9.72 18.07 -0.15
N TYR A 72 9.93 18.94 -1.14
CA TYR A 72 9.47 18.68 -2.50
C TYR A 72 10.05 17.37 -3.04
N ILE A 73 11.34 17.12 -2.83
CA ILE A 73 12.01 15.89 -3.28
C ILE A 73 11.40 14.67 -2.59
N ILE A 74 11.31 14.65 -1.26
CA ILE A 74 10.80 13.50 -0.50
C ILE A 74 9.32 13.26 -0.80
N LEU A 75 8.49 14.29 -0.73
CA LEU A 75 7.04 14.16 -0.94
C LEU A 75 6.71 13.62 -2.34
N ASN A 76 7.42 14.07 -3.38
CA ASN A 76 7.22 13.62 -4.75
C ASN A 76 7.88 12.27 -5.04
N HIS A 77 9.07 11.99 -4.51
CA HIS A 77 9.78 10.74 -4.78
C HIS A 77 9.08 9.54 -4.10
N PHE A 78 8.68 9.72 -2.84
CA PHE A 78 8.00 8.67 -2.06
C PHE A 78 6.48 8.61 -2.33
N GLY A 79 5.93 9.55 -3.11
CA GLY A 79 4.50 9.55 -3.47
C GLY A 79 3.60 9.79 -2.26
N LEU A 80 4.03 10.68 -1.37
CA LEU A 80 3.27 11.16 -0.22
C LEU A 80 2.27 12.27 -0.61
N VAL A 81 2.42 12.83 -1.82
CA VAL A 81 1.48 13.79 -2.38
C VAL A 81 0.34 13.05 -3.09
N GLY A 82 -0.89 13.26 -2.59
CA GLY A 82 -2.13 12.80 -3.23
C GLY A 82 -2.87 11.69 -2.46
N SER A 83 -4.12 11.44 -2.86
CA SER A 83 -4.93 10.35 -2.32
C SER A 83 -4.33 8.99 -2.68
N ALA A 84 -4.53 7.98 -1.81
CA ALA A 84 -3.97 6.63 -1.94
C ALA A 84 -4.15 5.99 -3.34
N ILE A 85 -5.14 6.44 -4.10
CA ILE A 85 -5.56 5.93 -5.41
C ILE A 85 -4.73 6.51 -6.58
N LYS A 86 -4.03 7.64 -6.40
CA LYS A 86 -3.20 8.30 -7.45
C LYS A 86 -1.80 8.67 -6.95
N ARG A 87 -1.11 7.73 -6.30
CA ARG A 87 0.30 7.91 -5.91
C ARG A 87 1.20 7.81 -7.14
N LYS A 88 1.58 8.94 -7.73
CA LYS A 88 2.63 8.98 -8.77
C LYS A 88 3.96 9.35 -8.13
N LYS A 89 4.78 8.34 -7.84
CA LYS A 89 6.19 8.53 -7.48
C LYS A 89 6.90 9.19 -8.67
N LYS A 90 7.56 10.33 -8.45
CA LYS A 90 8.41 10.95 -9.48
C LYS A 90 9.83 10.39 -9.38
N THR A 91 10.48 10.19 -10.52
CA THR A 91 11.90 9.81 -10.53
C THR A 91 12.78 11.01 -10.15
N LEU A 92 13.97 10.76 -9.63
CA LEU A 92 14.95 11.83 -9.33
C LEU A 92 15.25 12.71 -10.55
N GLN A 93 15.18 12.14 -11.76
CA GLN A 93 15.37 12.88 -13.00
C GLN A 93 14.17 13.81 -13.30
N GLN A 94 12.94 13.36 -13.07
CA GLN A 94 11.75 14.21 -13.22
C GLN A 94 11.76 15.35 -12.19
N ILE A 95 12.09 15.03 -10.93
CA ILE A 95 12.23 16.02 -9.86
C ILE A 95 13.35 17.03 -10.19
N GLY A 96 14.46 16.55 -10.74
CA GLY A 96 15.56 17.42 -11.20
C GLY A 96 15.13 18.39 -12.30
N ARG A 97 14.31 17.93 -13.26
CA ARG A 97 13.73 18.81 -14.29
C ARG A 97 12.81 19.87 -13.67
N ASP A 98 11.96 19.49 -12.72
CA ASP A 98 11.04 20.43 -12.04
C ASP A 98 11.79 21.50 -11.23
N LEU A 99 12.94 21.13 -10.62
CA LEU A 99 13.73 22.02 -9.77
C LEU A 99 14.90 22.71 -10.50
N ASN A 100 15.09 22.47 -11.80
CA ASN A 100 16.28 22.87 -12.56
C ASN A 100 17.60 22.42 -11.92
N LEU A 101 17.64 21.18 -11.43
CA LEU A 101 18.81 20.54 -10.80
C LEU A 101 19.22 19.29 -11.56
N SER A 102 20.51 18.95 -11.48
CA SER A 102 20.98 17.66 -11.96
C SER A 102 20.40 16.51 -11.12
N ARG A 103 20.25 15.33 -11.72
CA ARG A 103 19.82 14.11 -11.02
C ARG A 103 20.68 13.84 -9.78
N GLU A 104 21.98 14.04 -9.90
CA GLU A 104 22.91 13.80 -8.79
C GLU A 104 22.72 14.83 -7.68
N ARG A 105 22.45 16.10 -8.00
CA ARG A 105 22.15 17.10 -7.00
C ARG A 105 20.87 16.78 -6.23
N VAL A 106 19.83 16.28 -6.92
CA VAL A 106 18.61 15.80 -6.27
C VAL A 106 18.89 14.63 -5.34
N ARG A 107 19.73 13.66 -5.78
CA ARG A 107 20.15 12.52 -4.95
C ARG A 107 20.87 12.96 -3.68
N GLN A 108 21.75 13.95 -3.77
CA GLN A 108 22.44 14.51 -2.59
C GLN A 108 21.45 15.12 -1.60
N LEU A 109 20.49 15.92 -2.10
CA LEU A 109 19.46 16.55 -1.26
C LEU A 109 18.54 15.50 -0.62
N GLU A 110 18.20 14.44 -1.35
CA GLU A 110 17.46 13.29 -0.83
C GLU A 110 18.21 12.61 0.32
N LEU A 111 19.51 12.33 0.17
CA LEU A 111 20.31 11.70 1.23
C LEU A 111 20.36 12.57 2.49
N VAL A 112 20.54 13.88 2.34
CA VAL A 112 20.53 14.82 3.46
C VAL A 112 19.17 14.83 4.15
N ALA A 113 18.09 14.85 3.36
CA ALA A 113 16.72 14.79 3.87
C ALA A 113 16.45 13.49 4.65
N LEU A 114 16.85 12.33 4.11
CA LEU A 114 16.70 11.03 4.78
C LEU A 114 17.51 10.96 6.09
N GLN A 115 18.71 11.56 6.13
CA GLN A 115 19.50 11.63 7.35
C GLN A 115 18.84 12.46 8.45
N LYS A 116 18.16 13.55 8.09
CA LYS A 116 17.35 14.34 9.03
C LYS A 116 16.15 13.53 9.53
N LEU A 117 15.38 12.96 8.61
CA LEU A 117 14.20 12.15 8.95
C LEU A 117 14.55 10.97 9.85
N ARG A 118 15.69 10.31 9.64
CA ARG A 118 16.13 9.19 10.49
C ARG A 118 16.35 9.58 11.96
N ARG A 119 16.64 10.85 12.26
CA ARG A 119 16.82 11.33 13.65
C ARG A 119 15.49 11.71 14.31
N SER A 120 14.50 12.07 13.50
CA SER A 120 13.24 12.65 13.98
C SER A 120 12.07 11.66 13.92
N LEU A 121 12.16 10.61 13.09
CA LEU A 121 11.16 9.54 12.97
C LEU A 121 11.54 8.30 13.81
N SER A 122 10.52 7.57 14.26
CA SER A 122 10.69 6.21 14.75
C SER A 122 11.15 5.28 13.63
N ILE A 123 11.78 4.16 13.99
CA ILE A 123 12.22 3.12 13.04
C ILE A 123 11.04 2.62 12.22
N GLU A 124 9.88 2.36 12.85
CA GLU A 124 8.67 1.89 12.19
C GLU A 124 8.13 2.90 11.15
N GLU A 125 8.19 4.19 11.49
CA GLU A 125 7.76 5.28 10.63
C GLU A 125 8.70 5.45 9.43
N PHE A 126 10.00 5.28 9.65
CA PHE A 126 11.01 5.31 8.60
C PHE A 126 10.87 4.11 7.66
N GLU A 127 10.61 2.91 8.18
CA GLU A 127 10.33 1.72 7.35
C GLU A 127 9.08 1.90 6.50
N LEU A 128 8.01 2.53 7.03
CA LEU A 128 6.81 2.84 6.25
C LEU A 128 7.07 3.81 5.09
N LEU A 129 8.11 4.65 5.22
CA LEU A 129 8.53 5.57 4.17
C LEU A 129 9.33 4.85 3.07
N THR A 130 10.24 3.95 3.45
CA THR A 130 11.21 3.32 2.53
C THR A 130 10.79 1.95 2.00
N GLY A 131 9.86 1.27 2.65
CA GLY A 131 9.28 -0.03 2.24
C GLY A 131 8.20 0.10 1.18
#